data_AF-A0A7Y1VI99-F1
#
_entry.id   AF-A0A7Y1VI99-F1
#
_cell.length_a   1.000
_cell.length_b   1.000
_cell.length_c   1.000
_cell.angle_alpha   90.00
_cell.angle_beta   90.00
_cell.angle_gamma   90.00
#
_symmetry.space_group_name_H-M   'P 1'
#
loop_
_entity.id
_entity.type
_entity.pdbx_description
1 polymer ?
#
loop_
_entity_poly.entity_id
_entity_poly.type
_entity_poly.pdbx_seq_one_letter_code
_entity_poly.pdbx_strand_id
1 'polypeptide(L)' 'MSEWTPESWRAFNARQQPAWPDPGEMERVLKELSQRPPLIFAGEARHLQKQLAAVSRG' A
#
# COMPACT_ATOMS: atom_id res chain seq x y z
N MET A 1 -9.96 14.38 -12.73
CA MET A 1 -8.95 13.64 -11.95
C MET A 1 -9.64 12.41 -11.39
N SER A 2 -9.05 11.22 -11.52
CA SER A 2 -9.61 10.00 -10.91
C SER A 2 -9.50 10.14 -9.38
N GLU A 3 -10.55 9.78 -8.66
CA GLU A 3 -10.58 9.77 -7.20
C GLU A 3 -9.61 8.70 -6.67
N TRP A 4 -8.86 9.03 -5.62
CA TRP A 4 -7.89 8.10 -5.04
C TRP A 4 -8.61 7.10 -4.12
N THR A 5 -8.33 5.81 -4.33
CA THR A 5 -8.64 4.72 -3.39
C THR A 5 -7.47 3.75 -3.34
N PRO A 6 -7.36 2.89 -2.31
CA PRO A 6 -6.33 1.85 -2.26
C PRO A 6 -6.32 0.91 -3.48
N GLU A 7 -7.43 0.78 -4.20
CA GLU A 7 -7.59 -0.07 -5.38
C GLU A 7 -7.32 0.67 -6.70
N SER A 8 -7.37 2.01 -6.72
CA SER A 8 -7.35 2.79 -7.96
C SER A 8 -6.05 2.65 -8.76
N TRP A 9 -4.94 2.24 -8.12
CA TRP A 9 -3.68 1.95 -8.81
C TRP A 9 -3.80 0.82 -9.84
N ARG A 10 -4.75 -0.12 -9.66
CA ARG A 10 -4.94 -1.26 -10.58
C ARG A 10 -5.42 -0.84 -11.97
N ALA A 11 -5.93 0.38 -12.11
CA ALA A 11 -6.29 0.96 -13.42
C ALA A 11 -5.06 1.43 -14.22
N PHE A 12 -3.87 1.46 -13.61
CA PHE A 12 -2.62 1.86 -14.24
C PHE A 12 -1.73 0.66 -14.54
N ASN A 13 -0.78 0.83 -15.47
CA ASN A 13 0.21 -0.20 -15.79
C ASN A 13 1.25 -0.33 -14.66
N ALA A 14 1.17 -1.42 -13.90
CA ALA A 14 2.19 -1.80 -12.92
C ALA A 14 3.17 -2.82 -13.52
N ARG A 15 4.44 -2.42 -13.62
CA ARG A 15 5.53 -3.30 -14.05
C ARG A 15 5.94 -4.26 -12.92
N GLN A 16 6.71 -5.29 -13.28
CA GLN A 16 7.32 -6.25 -12.34
C GLN A 16 6.29 -6.98 -11.44
N GLN A 17 5.04 -7.10 -11.89
CA GLN A 17 4.06 -7.95 -11.21
C GLN A 17 4.27 -9.41 -11.60
N PRO A 18 4.26 -10.34 -10.64
CA PRO A 18 4.33 -11.77 -10.95
C PRO A 18 3.05 -12.23 -11.65
N ALA A 19 3.19 -13.24 -12.52
CA ALA A 19 2.05 -13.93 -13.12
C ALA A 19 1.50 -14.97 -12.13
N TRP A 20 0.62 -14.53 -11.21
CA TRP A 20 -0.03 -15.43 -10.27
C TRP A 20 -0.89 -16.45 -11.02
N PRO A 21 -0.73 -17.76 -10.77
CA PRO A 21 -1.39 -18.81 -11.55
C PRO A 21 -2.87 -18.98 -11.23
N ASP A 22 -3.29 -18.60 -10.01
CA ASP A 22 -4.68 -18.73 -9.53
C ASP A 22 -5.18 -17.39 -8.98
N PRO A 23 -6.06 -16.69 -9.73
CA PRO A 23 -6.66 -15.45 -9.27
C PRO A 23 -7.54 -15.61 -8.02
N GLY A 24 -8.20 -16.75 -7.86
CA GLY A 24 -9.07 -17.02 -6.70
C GLY A 24 -8.27 -17.19 -5.41
N GLU A 25 -7.14 -17.90 -5.48
CA GLU A 25 -6.22 -18.02 -4.35
C GLU A 25 -5.59 -16.68 -3.97
N MET A 26 -5.23 -15.86 -4.96
CA MET A 26 -4.74 -14.49 -4.74
C MET A 26 -5.78 -13.65 -3.98
N GLU A 27 -7.04 -13.66 -4.41
CA GLU A 27 -8.12 -12.93 -3.73
C GLU A 27 -8.35 -13.44 -2.30
N ARG A 28 -8.30 -14.76 -2.09
CA ARG A 28 -8.43 -15.38 -0.77
C ARG A 28 -7.35 -14.89 0.19
N VAL A 29 -6.08 -14.89 -0.26
CA VAL A 29 -4.94 -14.43 0.55
C VAL A 29 -5.03 -12.94 0.83
N LEU A 30 -5.41 -12.11 -0.16
CA LEU A 30 -5.59 -10.67 0.05
C LEU A 30 -6.67 -10.36 1.10
N LYS A 31 -7.79 -11.12 1.08
CA LYS A 31 -8.86 -10.99 2.09
C LYS A 31 -8.41 -11.40 3.48
N GLU A 32 -7.55 -12.41 3.59
CA GLU A 32 -6.98 -12.82 4.87
C GLU A 32 -6.04 -11.75 5.42
N LEU A 33 -5.13 -11.22 4.58
CA LEU A 33 -4.16 -10.21 4.98
C LEU A 33 -4.82 -8.90 5.42
N SER A 34 -5.93 -8.49 4.82
CA SER A 34 -6.64 -7.26 5.20
C SER A 34 -7.25 -7.30 6.61
N GLN A 35 -7.39 -8.50 7.19
CA GLN A 35 -7.90 -8.69 8.56
C GLN A 35 -6.79 -8.78 9.60
N ARG A 36 -5.52 -8.85 9.18
CA ARG A 36 -4.38 -8.92 10.10
C ARG A 36 -4.10 -7.54 10.71
N PRO A 37 -3.56 -7.49 11.94
CA PRO A 37 -3.20 -6.22 12.55
C PRO A 37 -2.15 -5.49 11.68
N PRO A 38 -2.19 -4.15 11.63
CA PRO A 38 -1.22 -3.38 10.89
C PRO A 38 0.18 -3.52 11.51
N LEU A 39 1.23 -3.46 10.68
CA LEU A 39 2.61 -3.54 11.14
C LEU A 39 3.08 -2.27 11.86
N ILE A 40 2.49 -1.12 11.51
CA ILE A 40 2.79 0.18 12.10
C ILE A 40 1.50 0.97 12.31
N PHE A 41 1.52 1.88 13.27
CA PHE A 41 0.44 2.83 13.50
C PHE A 41 0.59 4.06 12.59
N ALA A 42 -0.54 4.68 12.24
CA ALA A 42 -0.54 5.90 11.42
C ALA A 42 0.24 7.07 12.07
N GLY A 43 0.38 7.07 13.41
CA GLY A 43 1.17 8.05 14.14
C GLY A 43 2.67 7.96 13.85
N GLU A 44 3.18 6.75 13.63
CA GLU A 44 4.60 6.50 13.35
C GLU A 44 4.96 7.03 11.95
N ALA A 45 4.11 6.79 10.95
CA ALA A 45 4.29 7.36 9.61
C ALA A 45 4.29 8.90 9.63
N ARG A 46 3.39 9.53 10.38
CA ARG A 46 3.37 11.00 10.55
C ARG A 46 4.59 11.51 11.29
N HIS A 47 5.12 10.75 12.25
CA HIS A 47 6.34 11.11 12.95
C HIS A 47 7.53 11.11 12.00
N LEU A 48 7.70 10.03 11.20
CA LEU A 48 8.74 9.95 10.19
C LEU A 48 8.64 11.08 9.16
N GLN A 49 7.43 11.42 8.71
CA GLN A 49 7.22 12.54 7.78
C GLN A 49 7.72 13.88 8.35
N LYS A 50 7.51 14.15 9.64
CA LYS A 50 8.04 15.36 10.31
C LYS A 50 9.56 15.36 10.36
N GLN A 51 10.18 14.21 10.60
CA GLN A 51 11.64 14.06 10.57
C GLN A 51 12.19 14.34 9.17
N LEU A 52 11.60 13.75 8.13
CA LEU A 52 11.98 14.00 6.74
C LEU A 52 11.82 15.48 6.35
N ALA A 53 10.77 16.14 6.83
CA ALA A 53 10.59 17.58 6.62
C ALA A 53 11.66 18.42 7.33
N ALA A 54 12.21 17.96 8.46
CA ALA A 54 13.36 18.61 9.08
C ALA A 54 14.62 18.44 8.23
N VAL A 55 14.92 17.21 7.77
CA VAL A 55 16.05 16.91 6.88
C VAL A 55 16.01 17.77 5.61
N SER A 56 14.83 17.99 5.02
CA SER A 56 14.70 18.80 3.81
C SER A 56 15.02 20.28 4.00
N ARG A 57 15.12 20.77 5.24
CA ARG A 57 15.45 22.17 5.56
C ARG A 57 16.94 22.40 5.87
N GLY A 58 17.76 21.34 5.84
CA GLY A 58 19.16 21.36 6.29
C GLY A 58 19.31 21.31 7.80
#